data_AF-A0A933V541-F1
#
_entry.id   AF-A0A933V541-F1
#
_cell.length_a   1.000
_cell.length_b   1.000
_cell.length_c   1.000
_cell.angle_alpha   90.00
_cell.angle_beta   90.00
_cell.angle_gamma   90.00
#
_symmetry.space_group_name_H-M   'P 1'
#
loop_
_entity.id
_entity.type
_entity.pdbx_description
1 polymer ?
#
loop_
_entity_poly.entity_id
_entity_poly.type
_entity_poly.pdbx_seq_one_letter_code
_entity_poly.pdbx_strand_id
1 'polypeptide(L)' 'MKICESCGMPMEEKTTSKHDKRYCVYCQNQETGELKTYEQVREGSIGAAIRLMGKTKEEAQKMADEMMPKLPRWEKK' A
#
# COMPACT_ATOMS: atom_id res chain seq x y z
N MET A 1 5.96 15.32 -1.64
CA MET A 1 6.00 13.85 -1.79
C MET A 1 4.58 13.33 -1.61
N LYS A 2 4.02 12.59 -2.58
CA LYS A 2 2.68 12.00 -2.44
C LYS A 2 2.82 10.59 -1.86
N ILE A 3 1.86 10.18 -1.05
CA ILE A 3 1.84 8.86 -0.43
C ILE A 3 0.59 8.12 -0.93
N CYS A 4 0.73 6.83 -1.23
CA CYS A 4 -0.40 6.00 -1.63
C CYS A 4 -1.42 5.90 -0.49
N GLU A 5 -2.66 6.29 -0.74
CA GLU A 5 -3.74 6.27 0.25
C GLU A 5 -4.14 4.84 0.71
N SER A 6 -3.67 3.79 0.02
CA SER A 6 -3.93 2.38 0.38
C SER A 6 -2.81 1.73 1.19
N CYS A 7 -1.53 2.01 0.89
CA CYS A 7 -0.41 1.26 1.48
C CYS A 7 0.66 2.14 2.14
N GLY A 8 0.53 3.47 2.12
CA GLY A 8 1.51 4.35 2.74
C GLY A 8 2.85 4.43 1.99
N MET A 9 2.96 3.79 0.82
CA MET A 9 4.17 3.83 0.00
C MET A 9 4.36 5.23 -0.62
N PRO A 10 5.55 5.85 -0.51
CA PRO A 10 5.90 7.04 -1.27
C PRO A 10 5.73 6.78 -2.77
N MET A 11 5.05 7.70 -3.46
CA MET A 11 4.79 7.59 -4.89
C MET A 11 5.67 8.55 -5.68
N GLU A 12 6.26 8.02 -6.74
CA GLU A 12 6.97 8.74 -7.79
C GLU A 12 6.21 8.58 -9.11
N GLU A 13 6.64 9.28 -10.16
CA GLU A 13 5.97 9.23 -11.47
C GLU A 13 5.81 7.80 -12.01
N LYS A 14 6.83 6.94 -11.82
CA LYS A 14 6.82 5.54 -12.28
C LYS A 14 5.96 4.61 -11.43
N THR A 15 5.68 4.98 -10.18
CA THR A 15 4.94 4.12 -9.23
C THR A 15 3.52 4.62 -8.96
N THR A 16 3.15 5.78 -9.51
CA THR A 16 1.79 6.33 -9.47
C THR A 16 0.91 5.59 -10.48
N SER A 17 -0.31 5.22 -10.09
CA SER A 17 -1.23 4.57 -11.03
C SER A 17 -1.66 5.52 -12.15
N LYS A 18 -1.83 4.97 -13.36
CA LYS A 18 -2.40 5.70 -14.51
C LYS A 18 -3.91 5.97 -14.37
N HIS A 19 -4.62 5.22 -13.51
CA HIS A 19 -6.07 5.30 -13.35
C HIS A 19 -6.45 6.32 -12.26
N ASP A 20 -5.80 6.26 -11.09
CA ASP A 20 -6.02 7.23 -10.01
C ASP A 20 -4.69 7.59 -9.31
N LYS A 21 -4.35 8.88 -9.35
CA LYS A 21 -3.08 9.42 -8.82
C LYS A 21 -2.98 9.38 -7.29
N ARG A 22 -4.02 8.96 -6.57
CA ARG A 22 -4.01 8.72 -5.12
C ARG A 22 -3.39 7.37 -4.76
N TYR A 23 -3.26 6.46 -5.73
CA TYR A 23 -2.81 5.09 -5.51
C TYR A 23 -1.57 4.74 -6.32
N CYS A 24 -0.79 3.79 -5.80
CA CYS A 24 0.36 3.26 -6.50
C CYS A 24 -0.03 2.10 -7.44
N VAL A 25 0.86 1.80 -8.39
CA VAL A 25 0.71 0.69 -9.34
C VAL A 25 0.57 -0.68 -8.69
N TYR A 26 0.95 -0.83 -7.42
CA TYR A 26 0.81 -2.08 -6.67
C TYR A 26 -0.52 -2.23 -5.94
N CYS A 27 -1.24 -1.13 -5.69
CA CYS A 27 -2.53 -1.13 -4.99
C CYS A 27 -3.72 -1.06 -5.95
N GLN A 28 -3.50 -0.57 -7.17
CA GLN A 28 -4.50 -0.55 -8.24
C GLN A 28 -4.03 -1.42 -9.40
N ASN A 29 -4.91 -2.25 -9.95
CA ASN A 29 -4.64 -3.02 -11.15
C ASN A 29 -4.50 -2.05 -12.34
N GLN A 30 -3.37 -2.08 -13.05
CA GLN A 30 -3.15 -1.16 -14.18
C GLN A 30 -3.86 -1.60 -15.47
N GLU A 31 -4.36 -2.83 -15.55
CA GLU A 31 -5.18 -3.30 -16.66
C GLU A 31 -6.65 -2.96 -16.43
N THR A 32 -7.21 -3.36 -15.28
CA THR A 32 -8.65 -3.21 -14.99
C THR A 32 -9.02 -1.90 -14.27
N GLY A 33 -8.07 -1.26 -13.58
CA GLY A 33 -8.32 -0.10 -12.73
C GLY A 33 -8.87 -0.45 -11.34
N GLU A 34 -9.09 -1.73 -11.03
CA GLU A 34 -9.63 -2.16 -9.76
C GLU A 34 -8.62 -2.02 -8.63
N LEU A 35 -9.09 -1.63 -7.46
CA LEU A 35 -8.27 -1.53 -6.28
C LEU A 35 -8.25 -2.85 -5.50
N LYS A 36 -7.07 -3.23 -5.01
CA LYS A 36 -6.92 -4.40 -4.13
C LYS A 36 -7.70 -4.24 -2.83
N THR A 37 -8.13 -5.35 -2.24
CA THR A 37 -8.80 -5.38 -0.92
C THR A 37 -7.81 -5.02 0.20
N TYR A 38 -8.35 -4.78 1.40
CA TYR A 38 -7.54 -4.50 2.58
C TYR A 38 -6.52 -5.62 2.84
N GLU A 39 -6.95 -6.88 2.79
CA GLU A 39 -6.12 -8.07 3.04
C GLU A 39 -5.01 -8.20 1.99
N GLN A 40 -5.33 -8.02 0.71
CA GLN A 40 -4.35 -8.06 -0.38
C GLN A 40 -3.30 -6.96 -0.25
N VAL A 41 -3.70 -5.75 0.16
CA VAL A 41 -2.77 -4.64 0.39
C VAL A 41 -1.91 -4.91 1.64
N ARG A 42 -2.48 -5.53 2.67
CA ARG A 42 -1.77 -5.93 3.89
C ARG A 42 -0.68 -6.94 3.60
N GLU A 43 -1.00 -8.01 2.88
CA GLU A 43 -0.02 -9.03 2.47
C GLU A 43 1.10 -8.42 1.61
N GLY A 44 0.74 -7.53 0.68
CA GLY A 44 1.70 -6.79 -0.13
C GLY A 44 2.64 -5.91 0.72
N SER A 45 2.08 -5.20 1.70
CA SER A 45 2.83 -4.33 2.61
C SER A 45 3.79 -5.12 3.50
N ILE A 46 3.35 -6.28 4.01
CA ILE A 46 4.19 -7.19 4.77
C ILE A 46 5.36 -7.69 3.91
N GLY A 47 5.06 -8.15 2.70
CA GLY A 47 6.08 -8.62 1.76
C GLY A 47 7.10 -7.54 1.40
N ALA A 48 6.64 -6.30 1.22
CA ALA A 48 7.50 -5.15 0.97
C ALA A 48 8.39 -4.82 2.18
N ALA A 49 7.83 -4.81 3.40
CA ALA A 49 8.59 -4.54 4.62
C ALA A 49 9.69 -5.59 4.86
N ILE A 50 9.42 -6.87 4.59
CA ILE A 50 10.44 -7.93 4.70
C ILE A 50 11.54 -7.73 3.63
N ARG A 51 11.15 -7.54 2.36
CA ARG A 51 12.11 -7.51 1.23
C ARG A 51 12.92 -6.21 1.15
N LEU A 52 12.28 -5.08 1.43
CA LEU A 52 12.86 -3.75 1.21
C LEU A 52 13.43 -3.14 2.49
N MET A 53 12.87 -3.48 3.65
CA MET A 53 13.29 -2.93 4.94
C MET A 53 14.01 -3.96 5.82
N GLY A 54 14.16 -5.21 5.36
CA GLY A 54 14.84 -6.28 6.10
C GLY A 54 14.14 -6.68 7.40
N LYS A 55 12.84 -6.40 7.53
CA LYS A 55 12.08 -6.71 8.75
C LYS A 55 11.77 -8.19 8.87
N THR A 56 11.66 -8.66 10.10
CA THR A 56 11.07 -9.98 10.36
C THR A 56 9.59 -9.98 9.96
N LYS A 57 9.03 -11.17 9.73
CA LYS A 57 7.61 -11.33 9.39
C LYS A 57 6.70 -10.69 10.44
N GLU A 58 7.04 -10.85 11.71
CA GLU A 58 6.25 -10.38 12.84
C GLU A 58 6.28 -8.85 12.96
N GLU A 59 7.45 -8.23 12.79
CA GLU A 59 7.58 -6.77 12.72
C GLU A 59 6.86 -6.18 11.50
N ALA A 60 6.94 -6.85 10.35
CA ALA A 60 6.27 -6.44 9.13
C ALA A 60 4.74 -6.51 9.26
N GLN A 61 4.22 -7.56 9.90
CA GLN A 61 2.80 -7.70 10.22
C GLN A 61 2.34 -6.57 11.14
N LYS A 62 3.03 -6.37 12.27
CA LYS A 62 2.71 -5.31 13.22
C LYS A 62 2.72 -3.92 12.55
N MET A 63 3.73 -3.65 11.72
CA MET A 63 3.82 -2.39 10.97
C MET A 63 2.63 -2.20 10.02
N ALA A 64 2.24 -3.22 9.26
CA ALA A 64 1.09 -3.13 8.36
C ALA A 64 -0.21 -2.88 9.15
N ASP A 65 -0.41 -3.61 10.25
CA ASP A 65 -1.61 -3.52 11.08
C ASP A 65 -1.74 -2.20 11.83
N GLU A 66 -0.63 -1.58 12.23
CA GLU A 66 -0.64 -0.28 12.92
C GLU A 66 -0.76 0.92 11.96
N MET A 67 -0.26 0.77 10.73
CA MET A 67 -0.20 1.86 9.75
C MET A 67 -1.42 1.89 8.84
N MET A 68 -1.82 0.74 8.28
CA MET A 68 -2.87 0.70 7.26
C MET A 68 -4.20 1.30 7.70
N PRO A 69 -4.74 1.04 8.90
CA PRO A 69 -6.02 1.62 9.32
C PRO A 69 -6.04 3.16 9.37
N LYS A 70 -4.86 3.79 9.45
CA LYS A 70 -4.69 5.26 9.52
C LYS A 70 -4.56 5.90 8.14
N LEU A 71 -4.54 5.11 7.07
CA LEU A 71 -4.43 5.64 5.72
C LEU A 71 -5.80 6.09 5.20
N PRO A 72 -5.88 7.15 4.37
CA PRO A 72 -7.15 7.78 3.99
C PRO A 72 -8.18 6.84 3.34
N ARG A 73 -7.74 5.77 2.68
CA ARG A 73 -8.67 4.80 2.08
C ARG A 73 -9.39 3.92 3.10
N TRP A 74 -8.75 3.66 4.24
CA TRP A 74 -9.20 2.70 5.23
C TRP A 74 -9.72 3.36 6.50
N GLU A 75 -9.33 4.61 6.74
CA GLU A 75 -9.86 5.42 7.81
C GLU A 75 -11.38 5.55 7.63
N LYS A 76 -12.13 5.00 8.59
CA LYS A 76 -13.58 5.21 8.66
C LYS A 76 -13.79 6.65 9.13
N LYS A 77 -14.31 7.51 8.26
CA LYS A 77 -14.82 8.82 8.64
C LYS A 77 -16.12 8.71 9.42
#